data_AF-A0ABD0PQB6-F1
#
_entry.id   AF-A0ABD0PQB6-F1
#
_cell.length_a   1.000
_cell.length_b   1.000
_cell.length_c   1.000
_cell.angle_alpha   90.00
_cell.angle_beta   90.00
_cell.angle_gamma   90.00
#
_symmetry.space_group_name_H-M   'P 1'
#
loop_
_entity.id
_entity.type
_entity.pdbx_description
1 polymer ?
#
loop_
_entity_poly.entity_id
_entity_poly.type
_entity_poly.pdbx_seq_one_letter_code
_entity_poly.pdbx_strand_id
1 'polypeptide(L)'
;FDGDFWRLLNPGDYDITVTAEGYLPATRSCRVEYEHYPTICDFRLTKTPRQRLREILAKGGKIPKDLQLRLRQMRIRKLRATTKLINQRRASQQRRVRGAHN
;
A
#
# COMPACT_ATOMS: atom_id res chain seq x y z
N PHE A 1 19.25 -18.14 4.73
CA PHE A 1 19.64 -16.92 5.48
C PHE A 1 18.47 -16.61 6.40
N ASP A 2 18.67 -16.71 7.70
CA ASP A 2 17.57 -16.74 8.67
C ASP A 2 17.16 -15.35 9.20
N GLY A 3 17.80 -14.30 8.67
CA GLY A 3 17.47 -12.90 8.98
C GLY A 3 18.28 -12.31 10.14
N ASP A 4 19.21 -13.08 10.71
CA ASP A 4 20.10 -12.63 11.78
C ASP A 4 21.00 -11.47 11.34
N PHE A 5 21.19 -10.51 12.24
CA PHE A 5 22.02 -9.33 12.00
C PHE A 5 22.75 -8.93 13.28
N TRP A 6 23.96 -8.37 13.11
CA TRP A 6 24.81 -7.92 14.21
C TRP A 6 25.23 -6.47 14.00
N ARG A 7 25.06 -5.63 15.02
CA ARG A 7 25.54 -4.25 15.03
C ARG A 7 26.36 -3.99 16.28
N LEU A 8 27.64 -3.68 16.10
CA LEU A 8 28.51 -3.24 17.18
C LEU A 8 28.18 -1.78 17.52
N LEU A 9 27.89 -1.54 18.79
CA LEU A 9 27.57 -0.23 19.36
C LEU A 9 28.28 -0.10 20.70
N ASN A 10 28.58 1.13 21.09
CA ASN A 10 28.97 1.41 22.47
C ASN A 10 27.73 1.32 23.37
N PRO A 11 27.91 1.21 24.70
CA PRO A 11 26.78 1.25 25.62
C PRO A 11 25.99 2.56 25.53
N GLY A 12 24.67 2.45 25.54
CA GLY A 12 23.76 3.58 25.33
C GLY A 12 22.35 3.15 24.95
N ASP A 13 21.44 4.13 24.88
CA ASP A 13 20.08 3.95 24.42
C ASP A 13 19.97 4.29 22.93
N TYR A 14 19.41 3.38 22.12
CA TYR A 14 19.33 3.51 20.67
C TYR A 14 17.93 3.25 20.14
N ASP A 15 17.45 4.11 19.24
CA ASP A 15 16.27 3.84 18.42
C ASP A 15 16.69 3.18 17.10
N ILE A 16 16.54 1.86 17.04
CA ILE A 16 16.93 1.06 15.88
C ILE A 16 15.75 0.96 14.94
N THR A 17 15.95 1.35 13.68
CA THR A 17 14.95 1.22 12.61
C THR A 17 15.39 0.20 11.58
N VAL A 18 14.57 -0.83 11.36
CA VAL A 18 14.81 -1.88 10.37
C VAL A 18 13.92 -1.67 9.16
N THR A 19 14.50 -1.74 7.97
CA THR A 19 13.80 -1.65 6.69
C THR A 19 14.15 -2.86 5.82
N ALA A 20 13.17 -3.32 5.04
CA ALA A 20 13.35 -4.40 4.08
C ALA A 20 12.38 -4.21 2.90
N GLU A 21 12.78 -4.61 1.71
CA GLU A 21 11.93 -4.48 0.52
C GLU A 21 10.63 -5.26 0.69
N GLY A 22 9.50 -4.60 0.41
CA GLY A 22 8.18 -5.22 0.52
C GLY A 22 7.62 -5.27 1.95
N TYR A 23 8.34 -4.77 2.95
CA TYR A 23 7.90 -4.66 4.34
C TYR A 23 7.76 -3.19 4.77
N LEU A 24 6.95 -2.96 5.80
CA LEU A 24 6.87 -1.67 6.49
C LEU A 24 8.07 -1.54 7.45
N PRO A 25 8.71 -0.34 7.53
CA PRO A 25 9.73 -0.08 8.53
C PRO A 25 9.20 -0.31 9.95
N ALA A 26 10.08 -0.79 10.84
CA ALA A 26 9.77 -0.90 12.26
C ALA A 26 10.91 -0.29 13.08
N THR A 27 10.56 0.46 14.12
CA THR A 27 11.50 1.09 15.04
C THR A 27 11.28 0.54 16.44
N ARG A 28 12.38 0.25 17.16
CA ARG A 28 12.36 -0.14 18.56
C ARG A 28 13.52 0.52 19.29
N SER A 29 13.27 0.94 20.52
CA SER A 29 14.31 1.37 21.44
C SER A 29 14.97 0.16 22.07
N CYS A 30 16.29 0.09 21.96
CA CYS A 30 17.13 -0.98 22.49
C CYS A 30 18.31 -0.39 23.25
N ARG A 31 18.50 -0.86 24.49
CA ARG A 31 19.56 -0.41 25.38
C ARG A 31 20.73 -1.37 25.31
N VAL A 32 21.90 -0.86 24.94
CA VAL A 32 23.16 -1.60 24.94
C VAL A 32 23.85 -1.34 26.27
N GLU A 33 24.16 -2.40 27.00
CA GLU A 33 24.84 -2.33 28.30
C GLU A 33 26.31 -2.73 28.17
N TYR A 34 27.08 -2.56 29.25
CA TYR A 34 28.48 -3.01 29.33
C TYR A 34 28.62 -4.53 29.54
N GLU A 35 27.53 -5.29 29.43
CA GLU A 35 27.55 -6.73 29.65
C GLU A 35 28.38 -7.47 28.59
N HIS A 36 28.93 -8.63 28.97
CA HIS A 36 29.70 -9.47 28.07
C HIS A 36 28.85 -10.12 26.96
N TYR A 37 27.53 -10.10 27.09
CA TYR A 37 26.60 -10.70 26.14
C TYR A 37 25.98 -9.64 25.22
N PRO A 38 25.70 -10.00 23.96
CA PRO A 38 25.02 -9.10 23.05
C PRO A 38 23.58 -8.82 23.49
N THR A 39 23.16 -7.56 23.40
CA THR A 39 21.76 -7.19 23.56
C THR A 39 20.93 -7.75 22.39
N ILE A 40 19.93 -8.56 22.71
CA ILE A 40 18.97 -9.07 21.72
C ILE A 40 17.88 -8.03 21.46
N CYS A 41 17.71 -7.64 20.20
CA CYS A 41 16.77 -6.62 19.76
C CYS A 41 16.03 -7.10 18.50
N ASP A 42 15.03 -7.96 18.68
CA ASP A 42 14.34 -8.60 17.56
C ASP A 42 13.28 -7.70 16.90
N PHE A 43 13.11 -7.88 15.59
CA PHE A 43 12.11 -7.16 14.80
C PHE A 43 11.20 -8.13 14.06
N ARG A 44 9.88 -7.90 14.17
CA ARG A 44 8.88 -8.54 13.31
C ARG A 44 8.34 -7.52 12.33
N LEU A 45 8.79 -7.60 11.08
CA LEU A 45 8.33 -6.69 10.04
C LEU A 45 6.98 -7.11 9.47
N THR A 46 6.11 -6.12 9.24
CA THR A 46 4.81 -6.36 8.60
C THR A 46 4.94 -6.16 7.08
N LYS A 47 4.57 -7.18 6.30
CA LYS A 47 4.53 -7.07 4.83
C LYS A 47 3.59 -5.95 4.39
N THR A 48 4.01 -5.16 3.42
CA THR A 48 3.17 -4.15 2.78
C THR A 48 1.94 -4.79 2.13
N PRO A 49 0.80 -4.07 2.01
CA PRO A 49 -0.39 -4.60 1.33
C PRO A 49 -0.10 -5.06 -0.11
N ARG A 50 0.79 -4.34 -0.81
CA ARG A 50 1.22 -4.68 -2.18
C ARG A 50 2.01 -5.99 -2.20
N GLN A 51 2.95 -6.18 -1.29
CA GLN A 51 3.74 -7.41 -1.20
C GLN A 51 2.86 -8.60 -0.80
N ARG A 52 1.97 -8.43 0.18
CA ARG A 52 0.98 -9.46 0.55
C ARG A 52 0.12 -9.87 -0.64
N LEU A 53 -0.40 -8.91 -1.39
CA LEU A 53 -1.21 -9.18 -2.57
C LEU A 53 -0.41 -9.93 -3.65
N ARG A 54 0.84 -9.50 -3.90
CA ARG A 54 1.74 -10.17 -4.86
C ARG A 54 1.94 -11.64 -4.49
N GLU A 55 2.19 -11.94 -3.22
CA GLU A 55 2.36 -13.31 -2.73
C GLU A 55 1.09 -14.15 -2.82
N ILE A 56 -0.08 -13.57 -2.46
CA ILE A 56 -1.37 -14.25 -2.60
C ILE A 56 -1.60 -14.65 -4.06
N LEU A 57 -1.38 -13.72 -4.99
CA LEU A 57 -1.56 -13.97 -6.42
C LEU A 57 -0.55 -14.98 -6.96
N ALA A 58 0.72 -14.91 -6.55
CA ALA A 58 1.75 -15.87 -6.95
C ALA A 58 1.43 -17.30 -6.48
N LYS A 59 0.74 -17.44 -5.34
CA LYS A 59 0.26 -18.74 -4.82
C LYS A 59 -1.06 -19.21 -5.44
N GLY A 60 -1.55 -18.55 -6.49
CA GLY A 60 -2.84 -18.87 -7.13
C GLY A 60 -4.07 -18.44 -6.31
N GLY A 61 -3.87 -17.65 -5.26
CA GLY A 61 -4.94 -17.11 -4.43
C GLY A 61 -5.74 -16.03 -5.15
N LYS A 62 -7.01 -15.88 -4.77
CA LYS A 62 -7.90 -14.84 -5.30
C LYS A 62 -7.61 -13.49 -4.63
N ILE A 63 -7.88 -12.40 -5.34
CA ILE A 63 -7.81 -11.04 -4.78
C ILE A 63 -8.72 -10.96 -3.54
N PRO A 64 -8.27 -10.35 -2.42
CA PRO A 64 -9.12 -10.13 -1.24
C PRO A 64 -10.45 -9.42 -1.57
N LYS A 65 -11.56 -9.85 -0.93
CA LYS A 65 -12.92 -9.41 -1.26
C LYS A 65 -13.13 -7.91 -1.10
N ASP A 66 -12.57 -7.34 -0.04
CA ASP A 66 -12.53 -5.90 0.24
C ASP A 66 -11.86 -5.12 -0.91
N LEU A 67 -10.72 -5.60 -1.41
CA LEU A 67 -10.02 -4.98 -2.52
C LEU A 67 -10.81 -5.10 -3.82
N GLN A 68 -11.44 -6.25 -4.08
CA GLN A 68 -12.33 -6.42 -5.24
C GLN A 68 -13.50 -5.43 -5.20
N LEU A 69 -14.14 -5.27 -4.04
CA LEU A 69 -15.26 -4.34 -3.86
C LEU A 69 -14.80 -2.89 -4.10
N ARG A 70 -13.65 -2.50 -3.55
CA ARG A 70 -13.07 -1.17 -3.75
C ARG A 70 -12.74 -0.91 -5.22
N LEU A 71 -12.15 -1.87 -5.92
CA LEU A 71 -11.88 -1.79 -7.35
C LEU A 71 -13.17 -1.64 -8.17
N ARG A 72 -14.21 -2.41 -7.82
CA ARG A 72 -15.53 -2.34 -8.46
C ARG A 72 -16.16 -0.95 -8.28
N GLN A 73 -16.14 -0.41 -7.07
CA GLN A 73 -16.66 0.93 -6.79
C GLN A 73 -15.92 2.00 -7.60
N MET A 74 -14.59 1.91 -7.68
CA MET A 74 -13.79 2.84 -8.49
C MET A 74 -14.13 2.75 -9.99
N ARG A 75 -14.32 1.54 -10.53
CA ARG A 75 -14.75 1.34 -11.93
C ARG A 75 -16.12 1.95 -12.20
N ILE A 76 -17.10 1.71 -11.31
CA ILE A 76 -18.44 2.30 -11.43
C ILE A 76 -18.38 3.83 -11.35
N ARG A 77 -17.57 4.38 -10.43
CA ARG A 77 -17.39 5.83 -10.31
C ARG A 77 -16.83 6.43 -11.60
N LYS A 78 -15.81 5.81 -12.18
CA LYS A 78 -15.22 6.25 -13.45
C LYS A 78 -16.24 6.19 -14.58
N LEU A 79 -16.99 5.09 -14.70
CA LEU A 79 -18.04 4.92 -15.71
C LEU A 79 -19.12 6.01 -15.59
N ARG A 80 -19.61 6.29 -14.38
CA ARG A 80 -20.62 7.34 -14.15
C ARG A 80 -20.12 8.71 -14.59
N ALA A 81 -18.87 9.05 -14.26
CA ALA A 81 -18.26 10.31 -14.67
C ALA A 81 -18.15 10.41 -16.21
N THR A 82 -17.68 9.36 -16.88
CA THR A 82 -17.58 9.34 -18.35
C THR A 82 -18.95 9.45 -19.02
N THR A 83 -19.94 8.71 -18.54
CA THR A 83 -21.30 8.74 -19.10
C THR A 83 -21.96 10.10 -18.89
N LYS A 84 -21.76 10.74 -17.73
CA LYS A 84 -22.25 12.10 -17.47
C LYS A 84 -21.72 13.10 -18.50
N LEU A 85 -20.43 13.04 -18.81
CA LEU A 85 -19.81 13.91 -19.82
C LEU A 85 -20.38 13.67 -21.22
N ILE A 86 -20.55 12.40 -21.62
CA ILE A 86 -21.13 12.04 -22.91
C ILE A 86 -22.57 12.57 -23.03
N ASN A 87 -23.38 12.36 -21.99
CA ASN A 87 -24.77 12.81 -21.98
C ASN A 87 -24.87 14.35 -22.01
N GLN A 88 -23.99 15.05 -21.30
CA GLN A 88 -23.92 16.52 -21.35
C GLN A 88 -23.57 17.03 -22.74
N ARG A 89 -22.60 16.42 -23.43
CA ARG A 89 -22.22 16.77 -24.81
C ARG A 89 -23.36 16.53 -25.79
N ARG A 90 -24.04 15.38 -25.69
CA ARG A 90 -25.21 15.08 -26.54
C ARG A 90 -26.34 16.08 -26.34
N ALA A 91 -26.63 16.43 -25.09
CA ALA A 91 -27.66 17.41 -24.77
C ALA A 91 -27.32 18.81 -25.32
N SER A 92 -26.07 19.26 -25.24
CA SER A 92 -25.66 20.56 -25.78
C SER A 92 -25.71 20.59 -27.31
N GLN A 93 -25.32 19.50 -27.99
CA GLN A 93 -25.47 19.36 -29.44
C GLN A 93 -26.94 19.40 -29.87
N GLN A 94 -27.82 18.65 -29.21
CA GLN A 94 -29.26 18.68 -29.52
C GLN A 94 -29.88 20.08 -29.33
N ARG A 95 -29.48 20.79 -28.27
CA ARG A 95 -29.92 22.19 -28.06
C ARG A 95 -29.46 23.11 -29.19
N ARG A 96 -28.21 22.97 -29.64
CA ARG A 96 -27.67 23.73 -30.78
C ARG A 96 -28.42 23.45 -32.08
N VAL A 97 -28.68 22.18 -32.40
CA VAL A 97 -29.42 21.80 -33.62
C VAL A 97 -30.84 22.35 -33.59
N ARG A 98 -31.55 22.24 -32.47
CA ARG A 98 -32.91 22.80 -32.32
C ARG A 98 -32.95 24.32 -32.44
N GLY A 99 -31.94 25.02 -31.90
CA GLY A 99 -31.82 26.47 -32.03
C GLY A 99 -31.43 26.97 -33.42
N ALA A 100 -30.98 26.09 -34.32
CA ALA A 100 -30.64 26.43 -35.71
C ALA A 100 -31.80 26.18 -36.70
N HIS A 101 -32.94 25.67 -36.23
CA HIS A 101 -34.16 25.43 -37.01
C HIS A 101 -35.31 26.36 -36.62
N ASN A 102 -35.07 27.31 -35.71
CA ASN A 102 -35.94 28.45 -35.41
C ASN A 102 -35.24 29.72 -35.89
#